data_AF-A0A2N9WM66-F1
#
_entry.id   AF-A0A2N9WM66-F1
#
_cell.length_a   1.000
_cell.length_b   1.000
_cell.length_c   1.000
_cell.angle_alpha   90.00
_cell.angle_beta   90.00
_cell.angle_gamma   90.00
#
_symmetry.space_group_name_H-M   'P 1'
#
loop_
_entity.id
_entity.type
_entity.pdbx_description
1 polymer ?
#
loop_
_entity_poly.entity_id
_entity_poly.type
_entity_poly.pdbx_seq_one_letter_code
_entity_poly.pdbx_strand_id
1 'polypeptide(L)'
;MGATIFIGYPEKGSLHITLNRQASNALETLLDESLQKVYPELHEKIMEVLVLDQISFTELTQKEFNIVIKAVRDCIINKKVPTEYDAYQKKIWEKIIEPLIQQDERYQSD
;
A
#
# COMPACT_ATOMS: atom_id res chain seq x y z
N MET A 1 3.63 -7.27 -17.50
CA MET A 1 4.11 -6.19 -16.61
C MET A 1 3.24 -6.20 -15.36
N GLY A 2 3.70 -5.62 -14.24
CA GLY A 2 2.91 -5.42 -13.03
C GLY A 2 2.71 -3.92 -12.77
N ALA A 3 2.19 -3.56 -11.61
CA ALA A 3 1.85 -2.17 -11.29
C ALA A 3 3.04 -1.34 -10.77
N THR A 4 3.01 -0.02 -11.04
CA THR A 4 3.88 0.96 -10.40
C THR A 4 3.19 1.59 -9.20
N ILE A 5 3.86 1.57 -8.06
CA ILE A 5 3.35 2.07 -6.79
C ILE A 5 3.97 3.44 -6.53
N PHE A 6 3.14 4.48 -6.52
CA PHE A 6 3.55 5.84 -6.19
C PHE A 6 3.26 6.11 -4.72
N ILE A 7 4.30 6.31 -3.92
CA ILE A 7 4.15 6.57 -2.50
C ILE A 7 3.99 8.07 -2.27
N GLY A 8 4.92 8.88 -2.77
CA GLY A 8 4.89 10.34 -2.63
C GLY A 8 6.06 11.05 -3.31
N TYR A 9 6.24 12.32 -2.98
CA TYR A 9 7.25 13.19 -3.58
C TYR A 9 8.15 13.81 -2.49
N PRO A 10 9.11 13.08 -1.91
CA PRO A 10 10.10 13.68 -1.02
C PRO A 10 10.93 14.75 -1.75
N GLU A 11 11.59 15.64 -1.01
CA GLU A 11 12.39 16.77 -1.54
C GLU A 11 13.40 16.39 -2.65
N LYS A 12 13.78 15.11 -2.76
CA LYS A 12 14.77 14.59 -3.72
C LYS A 12 14.19 13.81 -4.91
N GLY A 13 12.87 13.81 -5.13
CA GLY A 13 12.25 13.20 -6.31
C GLY A 13 10.96 12.43 -5.99
N SER A 14 10.49 11.61 -6.94
CA SER A 14 9.32 10.75 -6.71
C SER A 14 9.71 9.42 -6.06
N LEU A 15 9.07 9.11 -4.94
CA LEU A 15 9.20 7.85 -4.22
C LEU A 15 8.21 6.85 -4.82
N HIS A 16 8.71 5.97 -5.68
CA HIS A 16 7.90 4.98 -6.38
C HIS A 16 8.68 3.69 -6.64
N ILE A 17 7.94 2.61 -6.93
CA ILE A 17 8.53 1.32 -7.31
C ILE A 17 7.63 0.56 -8.28
N THR A 18 8.21 -0.05 -9.31
CA THR A 18 7.48 -0.96 -10.20
C THR A 18 7.61 -2.39 -9.70
N LEU A 19 6.47 -3.00 -9.38
CA LEU A 19 6.38 -4.40 -8.97
C LEU A 19 6.17 -5.30 -10.19
N ASN A 20 6.63 -6.55 -10.09
CA ASN A 20 6.20 -7.57 -11.03
C ASN A 20 4.71 -7.91 -10.80
N ARG A 21 4.08 -8.61 -11.76
CA ARG A 21 2.65 -8.90 -11.72
C ARG A 21 2.22 -9.66 -10.46
N GLN A 22 3.04 -10.59 -9.99
CA GLN A 22 2.70 -11.38 -8.81
C GLN A 22 2.72 -10.51 -7.54
N ALA A 23 3.74 -9.66 -7.40
CA ALA A 23 3.88 -8.76 -6.27
C ALA A 23 2.83 -7.64 -6.30
N SER A 24 2.50 -7.08 -7.47
CA SER A 24 1.43 -6.08 -7.58
C SER A 24 0.07 -6.66 -7.23
N ASN A 25 -0.28 -7.83 -7.77
CA ASN A 25 -1.54 -8.50 -7.42
C ASN A 25 -1.65 -8.78 -5.92
N ALA A 26 -0.55 -9.21 -5.28
CA ALA A 26 -0.53 -9.44 -3.84
C ALA A 26 -0.79 -8.15 -3.04
N LEU A 27 -0.19 -7.04 -3.46
CA LEU A 27 -0.43 -5.73 -2.84
C LEU A 27 -1.86 -5.23 -3.07
N GLU A 28 -2.39 -5.37 -4.28
CA GLU A 28 -3.78 -5.03 -4.61
C GLU A 28 -4.75 -5.79 -3.70
N THR A 29 -4.60 -7.11 -3.61
CA THR A 29 -5.46 -7.93 -2.73
C THR A 29 -5.33 -7.52 -1.25
N LEU A 30 -4.12 -7.16 -0.80
CA LEU A 30 -3.91 -6.70 0.57
C LEU A 30 -4.62 -5.35 0.84
N LEU A 31 -4.61 -4.44 -0.13
CA LEU A 31 -5.31 -3.17 -0.05
C LEU A 31 -6.83 -3.34 -0.12
N ASP A 32 -7.32 -4.26 -0.95
CA ASP A 32 -8.75 -4.62 -0.98
C ASP A 32 -9.21 -5.14 0.39
N GLU A 33 -8.47 -6.08 0.97
CA GLU A 33 -8.80 -6.68 2.27
C GLU A 33 -8.75 -5.68 3.42
N SER A 34 -7.81 -4.74 3.38
CA SER A 34 -7.59 -3.77 4.47
C SER A 34 -8.48 -2.52 4.38
N LEU A 35 -8.83 -2.08 3.16
CA LEU A 35 -9.48 -0.78 2.96
C LEU A 35 -10.90 -0.88 2.40
N GLN A 36 -11.19 -1.80 1.47
CA GLN A 36 -12.43 -1.76 0.69
C GLN A 36 -13.70 -1.73 1.55
N LYS A 37 -13.69 -2.43 2.69
CA LYS A 37 -14.84 -2.47 3.62
C LYS A 37 -14.84 -1.38 4.69
N VAL A 38 -13.66 -0.92 5.13
CA VAL A 38 -13.52 -0.06 6.31
C VAL A 38 -13.32 1.40 5.90
N TYR A 39 -12.60 1.64 4.82
CA TYR A 39 -12.24 2.94 4.27
C TYR A 39 -12.42 2.95 2.74
N PRO A 40 -13.65 2.76 2.22
CA PRO A 40 -13.91 2.64 0.79
C PRO A 40 -13.45 3.86 -0.01
N GLU A 41 -13.59 5.07 0.54
CA GLU A 41 -13.13 6.31 -0.11
C GLU A 41 -11.59 6.35 -0.26
N LEU A 42 -10.85 5.84 0.72
CA LEU A 42 -9.39 5.76 0.65
C LEU A 42 -8.94 4.67 -0.32
N HIS A 43 -9.66 3.55 -0.35
CA HIS A 43 -9.44 2.48 -1.33
C HIS A 43 -9.60 2.99 -2.75
N GLU A 44 -10.72 3.67 -3.04
CA GLU A 44 -10.99 4.25 -4.36
C GLU A 44 -9.90 5.24 -4.77
N LYS A 45 -9.52 6.15 -3.86
CA LYS A 45 -8.47 7.14 -4.10
C LYS A 45 -7.11 6.51 -4.40
N ILE A 46 -6.76 5.41 -3.74
CA ILE A 46 -5.51 4.69 -3.97
C ILE A 46 -5.52 3.93 -5.31
N MET A 47 -6.68 3.38 -5.67
CA MET A 47 -6.87 2.52 -6.85
C MET A 47 -7.33 3.27 -8.10
N GLU A 48 -7.53 4.59 -8.03
CA GLU A 48 -8.09 5.42 -9.11
C GLU A 48 -7.39 5.20 -10.46
N VAL A 49 -6.06 5.07 -10.42
CA VAL A 49 -5.21 4.93 -11.61
C VAL A 49 -4.81 3.48 -11.92
N LEU A 50 -5.48 2.49 -11.31
CA LEU A 50 -5.15 1.07 -11.51
C LEU A 50 -5.31 0.61 -12.97
N VAL A 51 -6.21 1.22 -13.73
CA VAL A 51 -6.37 0.97 -15.18
C VAL A 51 -5.12 1.30 -16.00
N LEU A 52 -4.19 2.07 -15.44
CA LEU A 52 -2.88 2.40 -16.01
C LEU A 52 -1.75 1.55 -15.40
N ASP A 53 -2.07 0.45 -14.74
CA ASP A 53 -1.15 -0.37 -13.93
C ASP A 53 -0.46 0.49 -12.84
N GLN A 54 -1.21 1.34 -12.14
CA GLN A 54 -0.69 2.23 -11.09
C GLN A 54 -1.50 2.17 -9.80
N ILE A 55 -0.81 2.24 -8.67
CA ILE A 55 -1.42 2.38 -7.34
C ILE A 55 -0.81 3.63 -6.72
N SER A 56 -1.62 4.60 -6.30
CA SER A 56 -1.11 5.91 -5.89
C SER A 56 -1.54 6.32 -4.49
N PHE A 57 -0.56 6.58 -3.63
CA PHE A 57 -0.75 7.17 -2.30
C PHE A 57 -0.50 8.69 -2.33
N THR A 58 -0.20 9.28 -3.49
CA THR A 58 0.25 10.68 -3.61
C THR A 58 -0.82 11.68 -3.18
N GLU A 59 -2.09 11.40 -3.49
CA GLU A 59 -3.20 12.30 -3.20
C GLU A 59 -3.65 12.23 -1.73
N LEU A 60 -3.13 11.29 -0.94
CA LEU A 60 -3.51 11.14 0.46
C LEU A 60 -2.96 12.29 1.30
N THR A 61 -3.84 12.88 2.12
CA THR A 61 -3.39 13.78 3.18
C THR A 61 -2.54 13.01 4.20
N GLN A 62 -1.76 13.73 5.01
CA GLN A 62 -0.97 13.09 6.08
C GLN A 62 -1.80 12.17 6.97
N LYS A 63 -3.01 12.60 7.35
CA LYS A 63 -3.91 11.80 8.19
C LYS A 63 -4.37 10.53 7.48
N GLU A 64 -4.82 10.66 6.23
CA GLU A 64 -5.29 9.52 5.41
C GLU A 64 -4.17 8.51 5.18
N PHE A 65 -2.96 8.99 4.88
CA PHE A 65 -1.77 8.18 4.66
C PHE A 65 -1.48 7.25 5.85
N ASN A 66 -1.49 7.81 7.07
CA ASN A 66 -1.25 7.02 8.29
C ASN A 66 -2.43 6.10 8.65
N ILE A 67 -3.67 6.49 8.35
CA ILE A 67 -4.85 5.61 8.50
C ILE A 67 -4.68 4.36 7.62
N VAL A 68 -4.28 4.53 6.36
CA VAL A 68 -4.08 3.40 5.44
C VAL A 68 -3.00 2.46 5.94
N ILE A 69 -1.85 2.99 6.36
CA ILE A 69 -0.74 2.19 6.87
C ILE A 69 -1.18 1.37 8.09
N LYS A 70 -1.90 2.00 9.02
CA LYS A 70 -2.44 1.33 10.19
C LYS A 70 -3.43 0.24 9.81
N ALA A 71 -4.35 0.52 8.89
CA ALA A 71 -5.33 -0.45 8.41
C ALA A 71 -4.67 -1.69 7.77
N VAL A 72 -3.61 -1.49 6.98
CA VAL A 72 -2.85 -2.61 6.39
C VAL A 72 -2.11 -3.41 7.46
N ARG A 73 -1.42 -2.74 8.39
CA ARG A 73 -0.75 -3.42 9.53
C ARG A 73 -1.74 -4.24 10.36
N ASP A 74 -2.86 -3.65 10.72
CA ASP A 74 -3.92 -4.31 11.48
C ASP A 74 -4.50 -5.51 10.70
N CYS A 75 -4.69 -5.37 9.39
CA CYS A 75 -5.12 -6.46 8.53
C CYS A 75 -4.14 -7.64 8.58
N ILE A 76 -2.84 -7.37 8.43
CA ILE A 76 -1.78 -8.39 8.49
C ILE A 76 -1.74 -9.09 9.85
N ILE A 77 -1.81 -8.33 10.95
CA ILE A 77 -1.72 -8.87 12.31
C ILE A 77 -2.94 -9.73 12.68
N ASN A 78 -4.13 -9.32 12.23
CA ASN A 78 -5.37 -9.98 12.62
C ASN A 78 -5.68 -11.28 11.85
N LYS A 79 -4.82 -11.70 10.91
CA LYS A 79 -4.97 -12.99 10.21
C LYS A 79 -4.69 -14.16 11.15
N LYS A 80 -5.76 -14.80 11.65
CA LYS A 80 -5.69 -15.92 12.63
C LYS A 80 -4.95 -17.16 12.10
N VAL A 81 -5.07 -17.46 10.80
CA VAL A 81 -4.39 -18.59 10.14
C VAL A 81 -3.92 -18.10 8.76
N PRO A 82 -2.67 -17.59 8.66
CA PRO A 82 -2.16 -17.06 7.40
C PRO A 82 -1.89 -18.20 6.41
N THR A 83 -2.42 -18.06 5.20
CA THR A 83 -2.06 -18.87 4.04
C THR A 83 -0.67 -18.51 3.52
N GLU A 84 -0.11 -19.32 2.61
CA GLU A 84 1.13 -18.95 1.92
C GLU A 84 1.01 -17.63 1.15
N TYR A 85 -0.18 -17.34 0.61
CA TYR A 85 -0.47 -16.09 -0.07
C TYR A 85 -0.47 -14.92 0.92
N ASP A 86 -1.07 -15.07 2.10
CA ASP A 86 -1.04 -14.04 3.16
C ASP A 86 0.39 -13.75 3.63
N ALA A 87 1.21 -14.79 3.79
CA ALA A 87 2.63 -14.64 4.12
C ALA A 87 3.39 -13.90 3.01
N TYR A 88 3.04 -14.13 1.74
CA TYR A 88 3.60 -13.42 0.61
C TYR A 88 3.18 -11.94 0.60
N GLN A 89 1.90 -11.62 0.80
CA GLN A 89 1.40 -10.24 0.93
C GLN A 89 2.15 -9.49 2.03
N LYS A 90 2.25 -10.09 3.23
CA LYS A 90 3.00 -9.54 4.36
C LYS A 90 4.45 -9.23 3.96
N LYS A 91 5.12 -10.17 3.29
CA LYS A 91 6.50 -9.98 2.84
C LYS A 91 6.65 -8.84 1.84
N ILE A 92 5.72 -8.69 0.89
CA ILE A 92 5.73 -7.57 -0.06
C ILE A 92 5.56 -6.25 0.69
N TRP A 93 4.61 -6.18 1.63
CA TRP A 93 4.40 -4.99 2.45
C TRP A 93 5.64 -4.63 3.26
N GLU A 94 6.10 -5.51 4.16
CA GLU A 94 7.16 -5.22 5.13
C GLU A 94 8.54 -5.00 4.49
N LYS A 95 8.83 -5.69 3.37
CA LYS A 95 10.18 -5.64 2.77
C LYS A 95 10.32 -4.65 1.62
N ILE A 96 9.21 -4.23 1.01
CA ILE A 96 9.25 -3.41 -0.21
C ILE A 96 8.49 -2.11 -0.01
N ILE A 97 7.22 -2.19 0.39
CA ILE A 97 6.35 -1.01 0.43
C ILE A 97 6.60 -0.16 1.68
N GLU A 98 6.59 -0.79 2.85
CA GLU A 98 6.73 -0.09 4.13
C GLU A 98 8.05 0.68 4.29
N PRO A 99 9.22 0.15 3.84
CA PRO A 99 10.46 0.93 3.86
C PRO A 99 10.42 2.18 2.97
N LEU A 100 9.63 2.17 1.89
CA LEU A 100 9.43 3.36 1.07
C LEU A 100 8.51 4.33 1.81
N ILE A 101 7.37 3.85 2.32
CA ILE A 101 6.44 4.65 3.13
C ILE A 101 7.16 5.41 4.25
N GLN A 102 8.10 4.75 4.96
CA GLN A 102 8.88 5.36 6.05
C GLN A 102 9.80 6.51 5.60
N GLN A 103 10.09 6.64 4.30
CA GLN A 103 10.86 7.74 3.73
C GLN A 103 9.99 8.94 3.34
N ASP A 104 8.66 8.78 3.34
CA ASP A 104 7.72 9.85 3.02
C ASP A 104 7.53 10.79 4.22
N GLU A 105 7.50 12.10 3.99
CA GLU A 105 7.33 13.11 5.05
C GLU A 105 5.98 13.02 5.78
N ARG A 106 4.96 12.45 5.13
CA ARG A 106 3.64 12.25 5.73
C ARG A 106 3.67 11.12 6.75
N TYR A 107 4.64 10.21 6.70
CA TYR A 107 4.70 9.08 7.61
C TYR A 107 4.92 9.53 9.06
N GLN A 108 4.08 9.03 9.96
CA GLN A 108 4.21 9.21 11.40
C GLN A 108 4.47 7.85 12.05
N SER A 109 5.60 7.76 12.74
CA SER A 109 5.96 6.58 13.54
C SER A 109 5.20 6.63 14.87
N ASP A 110 3.88 6.41 14.83
CA ASP A 110 3.09 6.08 16.02
C ASP A 110 3.31 4.61 16.43
#